data_AF-A0A496WS27-F1
#
_entry.id   AF-A0A496WS27-F1
#
_cell.length_a   1.000
_cell.length_b   1.000
_cell.length_c   1.000
_cell.angle_alpha   90.00
_cell.angle_beta   90.00
_cell.angle_gamma   90.00
#
_symmetry.space_group_name_H-M   'P 1'
#
loop_
_entity.id
_entity.type
_entity.pdbx_description
1 polymer ?
#
loop_
_entity_poly.entity_id
_entity_poly.type
_entity_poly.pdbx_seq_one_letter_code
_entity_poly.pdbx_strand_id
1 'polypeptide(L)'
;KITAPLVEELPASGKTPYELARDVEKELSKYVRNPLVTIIVSEFVGPYSEQVRVVGEIGNGSNGGVGDIRKPIAIPYKEDMTLLDLMIAASGLTHFADGNRASIVRVIDGEMRQFGVRVEDLIEDGDMTANVDIMPGDILFIPEAYF
;
A
#
# COMPACT_ATOMS: atom_id res chain seq x y z
N LYS A 1 11.57 3.43 13.19
CA LYS A 1 12.67 4.19 13.85
C LYS A 1 12.62 5.61 13.30
N ILE A 2 12.87 6.64 14.10
CA ILE A 2 12.88 8.05 13.65
C ILE A 2 14.22 8.67 14.07
N THR A 3 14.78 9.52 13.21
CA THR A 3 16.00 10.30 13.48
C THR A 3 15.62 11.77 13.57
N ALA A 4 15.97 12.43 14.68
CA ALA A 4 15.86 13.87 14.86
C ALA A 4 17.26 14.45 15.12
N PRO A 5 17.56 15.69 14.67
CA PRO A 5 18.85 16.31 14.98
C PRO A 5 19.06 16.33 16.50
N LEU A 6 20.24 15.93 16.95
CA LEU A 6 20.66 15.88 18.37
C LEU A 6 20.03 14.75 19.23
N VAL A 7 19.31 13.80 18.63
CA VAL A 7 18.75 12.62 19.33
C VAL A 7 19.21 11.34 18.65
N GLU A 8 19.71 10.38 19.43
CA GLU A 8 20.00 9.02 18.95
C GLU A 8 18.72 8.29 18.51
N GLU A 9 18.84 7.18 17.77
CA GLU A 9 17.68 6.44 17.25
C GLU A 9 16.70 6.04 18.38
N LEU A 10 15.47 6.55 18.33
CA LEU A 10 14.42 6.18 19.29
C LEU A 10 13.48 5.10 18.73
N PRO A 11 13.15 4.06 19.51
CA PRO A 11 12.15 3.07 19.13
C PRO A 11 10.75 3.71 19.16
N ALA A 12 10.10 3.73 18.00
CA ALA A 12 8.77 4.31 17.78
C ALA A 12 7.66 3.25 17.63
N SER A 13 8.02 1.96 17.56
CA SER A 13 7.03 0.89 17.40
C SER A 13 6.17 0.74 18.65
N GLY A 14 4.85 0.60 18.48
CA GLY A 14 3.90 0.40 19.58
C GLY A 14 3.65 1.61 20.48
N LYS A 15 4.11 2.81 20.09
CA LYS A 15 3.90 4.06 20.84
C LYS A 15 2.98 4.99 20.09
N THR A 16 2.14 5.72 20.83
CA THR A 16 1.37 6.83 20.28
C THR A 16 2.29 8.02 19.96
N PRO A 17 1.89 8.92 19.04
CA PRO A 17 2.65 10.13 18.75
C PRO A 17 2.90 11.00 19.99
N TYR A 18 1.96 11.01 20.93
CA TYR A 18 2.09 11.72 22.21
C TYR A 18 3.17 11.12 23.10
N GLU A 19 3.18 9.80 23.28
CA GLU A 19 4.19 9.10 24.08
C GLU A 19 5.57 9.26 23.47
N LEU A 20 5.67 9.16 22.14
CA LEU A 20 6.92 9.38 21.43
C LEU A 20 7.42 10.82 21.57
N ALA A 21 6.53 11.82 21.54
CA ALA A 21 6.90 13.21 21.77
C ALA A 21 7.54 13.41 23.16
N ARG A 22 6.98 12.79 24.21
CA ARG A 22 7.52 12.85 25.57
C ARG A 22 8.89 12.19 25.70
N ASP A 23 9.10 11.07 25.02
CA ASP A 23 10.41 10.40 24.99
C ASP A 23 11.47 11.27 24.31
N VAL A 24 11.11 11.92 23.20
CA VAL A 24 12.00 12.83 22.47
C VAL A 24 12.32 14.09 23.30
N GLU A 25 11.34 14.67 24.00
CA GLU A 25 11.56 15.80 24.92
C GLU A 25 12.55 15.44 26.02
N LYS A 26 12.41 14.25 26.61
CA LYS A 26 13.27 13.76 27.68
C LYS A 26 14.71 13.61 27.20
N GLU A 27 14.91 13.03 26.02
CA GLU A 27 16.26 12.87 25.46
C GLU A 27 16.87 14.21 25.02
N LEU A 28 16.10 15.10 24.40
CA LEU A 28 16.57 16.43 24.03
C LEU A 28 16.89 17.32 25.23
N SER A 29 16.29 17.07 26.40
CA SER A 29 16.55 17.86 27.62
C SER A 29 18.02 17.83 28.06
N LYS A 30 18.80 16.83 27.64
CA LYS A 30 20.25 16.72 27.88
C LYS A 30 21.06 17.78 27.11
N TYR A 31 20.50 18.30 26.03
CA TYR A 31 21.19 19.18 25.09
C TYR A 31 20.49 20.53 24.90
N VAL A 32 19.17 20.58 25.12
CA VAL A 32 18.30 21.74 24.89
C VAL A 32 17.50 22.03 26.16
N ARG A 33 17.48 23.29 26.61
CA ARG A 33 16.72 23.70 27.80
C ARG A 33 15.26 23.94 27.41
N ASN A 34 14.33 23.25 28.08
CA ASN A 34 12.88 23.29 27.85
C ASN A 34 12.47 22.97 26.38
N PRO A 35 12.78 21.78 25.85
CA PRO A 35 12.37 21.40 24.51
C PRO A 35 10.84 21.23 24.42
N LEU A 36 10.23 21.75 23.36
CA LEU A 36 8.83 21.54 22.99
C LEU A 36 8.80 20.73 21.70
N VAL A 37 8.21 19.53 21.73
CA VAL A 37 8.24 18.60 20.59
C VAL A 37 6.81 18.24 20.19
N THR A 38 6.52 18.39 18.89
CA THR A 38 5.27 17.93 18.28
C THR A 38 5.60 16.85 17.25
N ILE A 39 5.04 15.66 17.44
CA ILE A 39 5.17 14.55 16.49
C ILE A 39 3.90 14.48 15.65
N ILE A 40 4.06 14.57 14.33
CA ILE A 40 2.99 14.42 13.35
C ILE A 40 3.27 13.14 12.57
N VAL A 41 2.31 12.23 12.53
CA VAL A 41 2.40 11.02 11.70
C VAL A 41 2.08 11.42 10.28
N SER A 42 3.09 11.46 9.41
CA SER A 42 2.93 11.79 8.00
C SER A 42 2.40 10.60 7.18
N GLU A 43 2.67 9.37 7.61
CA GLU A 43 2.33 8.15 6.89
C GLU A 43 2.21 6.97 7.88
N PHE A 44 1.09 6.24 7.84
CA PHE A 44 0.88 5.03 8.64
C PHE A 44 0.94 3.81 7.73
N VAL A 45 1.99 3.01 7.87
CA VAL A 45 2.13 1.71 7.24
C VAL A 45 1.62 0.70 8.28
N GLY A 46 0.37 0.24 8.16
CA GLY A 46 -0.22 -0.72 9.09
C GLY A 46 0.57 -2.04 9.19
N PRO A 47 0.24 -2.95 10.11
CA PRO A 47 0.83 -4.29 10.13
C PRO A 47 0.73 -4.94 8.74
N TYR A 48 1.72 -5.73 8.31
CA TYR A 48 1.69 -6.41 7.00
C TYR A 48 0.44 -7.25 6.77
N SER A 49 -0.19 -7.74 7.84
CA SER A 49 -1.45 -8.49 7.83
C SER A 49 -2.67 -7.64 7.48
N GLU A 50 -2.57 -6.31 7.56
CA GLU A 50 -3.65 -5.36 7.26
C GLU A 50 -3.37 -4.56 5.98
N GLN A 51 -2.47 -5.07 5.14
CA GLN A 51 -2.15 -4.44 3.86
C GLN A 51 -2.55 -5.35 2.71
N VAL A 52 -2.99 -4.72 1.63
CA VAL A 52 -3.14 -5.33 0.32
C VAL A 52 -1.99 -4.84 -0.55
N ARG A 53 -1.43 -5.72 -1.37
CA ARG A 53 -0.30 -5.39 -2.24
C ARG A 53 -0.72 -5.49 -3.69
N VAL A 54 -0.25 -4.56 -4.50
CA VAL A 54 -0.43 -4.61 -5.95
C VAL A 54 0.93 -4.61 -6.62
N VAL A 55 1.12 -5.54 -7.54
CA VAL A 55 2.39 -5.76 -8.24
C VAL A 55 2.15 -6.02 -9.73
N GLY A 56 3.14 -5.70 -10.54
CA GLY A 56 3.10 -5.88 -12.00
C GLY A 56 2.75 -4.59 -12.74
N GLU A 57 1.96 -4.72 -13.80
CA GLU A 57 1.65 -3.64 -14.75
C GLU A 57 0.53 -2.70 -14.24
N ILE A 58 0.87 -1.89 -13.23
CA ILE A 58 0.01 -0.85 -12.66
C ILE A 58 0.56 0.56 -12.89
N GLY A 59 -0.33 1.53 -13.00
CA GLY A 59 0.01 2.95 -13.14
C GLY A 59 -0.86 3.67 -14.17
N ASN A 60 -0.52 4.93 -14.43
CA ASN A 60 -1.28 5.78 -15.35
C ASN A 60 -0.92 5.50 -16.82
N GLY A 61 -1.37 4.38 -17.38
CA GLY A 61 -1.14 4.02 -18.79
C GLY A 61 -1.88 4.89 -19.81
N SER A 62 -2.81 5.74 -19.38
CA SER A 62 -3.71 6.51 -20.24
C SER A 62 -3.06 7.66 -21.02
N ASN A 63 -1.80 8.01 -20.73
CA ASN A 63 -1.15 9.20 -21.30
C ASN A 63 0.21 8.94 -21.98
N GLY A 64 0.39 7.82 -22.71
CA GLY A 64 1.45 7.64 -23.73
C GLY A 64 2.87 8.10 -23.36
N GLY A 65 3.21 8.11 -22.07
CA GLY A 65 4.38 8.77 -21.52
C GLY A 65 5.44 7.75 -21.19
N VAL A 66 6.69 8.03 -21.56
CA VAL A 66 7.87 7.24 -21.16
C VAL A 66 8.07 7.42 -19.64
N GLY A 67 7.31 6.67 -18.83
CA GLY A 67 7.27 6.90 -17.38
C GLY A 67 6.35 5.99 -16.58
N ASP A 68 5.83 4.89 -17.13
CA ASP A 68 5.00 3.95 -16.37
C ASP A 68 5.77 3.43 -15.14
N ILE A 69 5.29 3.84 -13.96
CA ILE A 69 5.91 3.50 -12.69
C ILE A 69 5.46 2.09 -12.31
N ARG A 70 6.20 1.08 -12.79
CA ARG A 70 6.05 -0.34 -12.40
C ARG A 70 6.59 -0.58 -10.97
N LYS A 71 6.03 0.09 -9.97
CA LYS A 71 6.45 -0.09 -8.57
C LYS A 71 5.37 -0.83 -7.80
N PRO A 72 5.72 -1.94 -7.12
CA PRO A 72 4.87 -2.52 -6.09
C PRO A 72 4.38 -1.44 -5.13
N ILE A 73 3.09 -1.46 -4.85
CA ILE A 73 2.49 -0.60 -3.83
C ILE A 73 1.83 -1.46 -2.75
N ALA A 74 1.89 -0.96 -1.52
CA ALA A 74 1.16 -1.52 -0.40
C ALA A 74 0.09 -0.51 0.02
N ILE A 75 -1.15 -0.96 0.06
CA ILE A 75 -2.33 -0.16 0.35
C ILE A 75 -2.90 -0.66 1.69
N PRO A 76 -3.12 0.22 2.68
CA PRO A 76 -3.82 -0.15 3.90
C PRO A 76 -5.22 -0.67 3.56
N TYR A 77 -5.55 -1.85 4.07
CA TYR A 77 -6.87 -2.44 3.90
C TYR A 77 -7.94 -1.58 4.60
N LYS A 78 -9.11 -1.50 3.99
CA LYS A 78 -10.32 -0.90 4.58
C LYS A 78 -11.42 -1.95 4.55
N GLU A 79 -12.33 -1.88 5.52
CA GLU A 79 -13.51 -2.74 5.54
C GLU A 79 -14.30 -2.58 4.23
N ASP A 80 -14.82 -3.69 3.72
CA ASP A 80 -15.55 -3.77 2.45
C ASP A 80 -14.76 -3.30 1.20
N MET A 81 -13.43 -3.32 1.27
CA MET A 81 -12.58 -2.96 0.12
C MET A 81 -12.75 -3.95 -1.03
N THR A 82 -12.95 -3.41 -2.23
CA THR A 82 -13.15 -4.18 -3.47
C THR A 82 -11.97 -4.08 -4.43
N LEU A 83 -11.98 -4.90 -5.47
CA LEU A 83 -11.00 -4.85 -6.55
C LEU A 83 -10.98 -3.46 -7.22
N LEU A 84 -12.14 -2.84 -7.40
CA LEU A 84 -12.25 -1.48 -7.93
C LEU A 84 -11.52 -0.46 -7.05
N ASP A 85 -11.72 -0.50 -5.72
CA ASP A 85 -11.04 0.39 -4.78
C ASP A 85 -9.52 0.24 -4.86
N LEU A 86 -9.07 -1.00 -5.00
CA LEU A 86 -7.66 -1.34 -5.14
C LEU A 86 -7.07 -0.74 -6.43
N MET A 87 -7.79 -0.81 -7.55
CA MET A 87 -7.36 -0.24 -8.82
C MET A 87 -7.36 1.29 -8.84
N ILE A 88 -8.33 1.93 -8.17
CA ILE A 88 -8.33 3.39 -7.98
C ILE A 88 -7.07 3.83 -7.22
N ALA A 89 -6.74 3.13 -6.13
CA ALA A 89 -5.53 3.41 -5.36
C ALA A 89 -4.24 3.10 -6.14
N ALA A 90 -4.27 2.09 -7.02
CA ALA A 90 -3.15 1.73 -7.89
C ALA A 90 -2.97 2.63 -9.13
N SER A 91 -3.85 3.61 -9.33
CA SER A 91 -3.89 4.48 -10.51
C SER A 91 -4.15 3.75 -11.84
N GLY A 92 -4.83 2.58 -11.79
CA GLY A 92 -5.21 1.82 -12.97
C GLY A 92 -4.12 0.89 -13.53
N LEU A 93 -4.30 0.50 -14.80
CA LEU A 93 -3.41 -0.38 -15.55
C LEU A 93 -2.46 0.42 -16.46
N THR A 94 -1.26 -0.13 -16.69
CA THR A 94 -0.40 0.38 -17.78
C THR A 94 -0.94 -0.10 -19.13
N HIS A 95 -0.48 0.52 -20.21
CA HIS A 95 -0.87 0.10 -21.57
C HIS A 95 -0.28 -1.26 -22.00
N PHE A 96 0.62 -1.83 -21.19
CA PHE A 96 1.21 -3.14 -21.41
C PHE A 96 0.56 -4.22 -20.53
N ALA A 97 -0.35 -3.84 -19.65
CA ALA A 97 -1.00 -4.76 -18.74
C ALA A 97 -1.88 -5.75 -19.50
N ASP A 98 -1.94 -6.97 -18.98
CA ASP A 98 -2.99 -7.91 -19.30
C ASP A 98 -3.91 -8.05 -18.09
N GLY A 99 -4.87 -7.14 -17.99
CA GLY A 99 -5.73 -7.02 -16.81
C GLY A 99 -6.67 -8.21 -16.62
N ASN A 100 -7.01 -8.91 -17.70
CA ASN A 100 -7.88 -10.09 -17.64
C ASN A 100 -7.14 -11.41 -17.32
N ARG A 101 -5.82 -11.42 -17.39
CA ARG A 101 -4.97 -12.48 -16.79
C ARG A 101 -4.48 -12.12 -15.39
N ALA A 102 -4.98 -11.05 -14.78
CA ALA A 102 -4.64 -10.70 -13.42
C ALA A 102 -5.17 -11.74 -12.41
N SER A 103 -4.55 -11.77 -11.24
CA SER A 103 -4.94 -12.72 -10.19
C SER A 103 -4.69 -12.19 -8.79
N ILE A 104 -5.55 -12.60 -7.86
CA ILE A 104 -5.36 -12.40 -6.43
C ILE A 104 -4.70 -13.64 -5.85
N VAL A 105 -3.55 -13.44 -5.20
CA VAL A 105 -2.89 -14.46 -4.37
C VAL A 105 -3.30 -14.21 -2.92
N ARG A 106 -3.89 -15.22 -2.30
CA ARG A 106 -4.42 -15.17 -0.93
C ARG A 106 -3.97 -16.40 -0.15
N VAL A 107 -3.59 -16.19 1.10
CA VAL A 107 -3.27 -17.29 2.02
C VAL A 107 -4.53 -17.70 2.76
N ILE A 108 -4.96 -18.95 2.59
CA ILE A 108 -6.12 -19.54 3.27
C ILE A 108 -5.63 -20.78 4.00
N ASP A 109 -5.80 -20.82 5.32
CA ASP A 109 -5.35 -21.93 6.20
C ASP A 109 -3.86 -22.27 6.05
N GLY A 110 -3.02 -21.25 5.79
CA GLY A 110 -1.57 -21.40 5.59
C GLY A 110 -1.15 -21.83 4.18
N GLU A 111 -2.11 -22.08 3.28
CA GLU A 111 -1.85 -22.41 1.88
C GLU A 111 -2.06 -21.20 0.98
N MET A 112 -1.13 -20.97 0.04
CA MET A 112 -1.31 -19.96 -1.00
C MET A 112 -2.28 -20.47 -2.06
N ARG A 113 -3.32 -19.68 -2.33
CA ARG A 113 -4.29 -19.91 -3.41
C ARG A 113 -4.32 -18.72 -4.35
N GLN A 114 -4.58 -18.99 -5.63
CA GLN A 114 -4.62 -17.98 -6.68
C GLN A 114 -6.03 -17.96 -7.29
N PHE A 115 -6.58 -16.75 -7.42
CA PHE A 115 -7.91 -16.50 -7.95
C PHE A 115 -7.79 -15.57 -9.16
N GLY A 116 -8.20 -16.01 -10.34
CA GLY A 116 -8.22 -15.17 -11.53
C GLY A 116 -9.25 -14.04 -11.39
N VAL A 117 -8.89 -12.84 -11.83
CA VAL A 117 -9.77 -11.67 -11.83
C VAL A 117 -9.69 -10.95 -13.17
N ARG A 118 -10.80 -10.34 -13.59
CA ARG A 118 -10.92 -9.62 -14.86
C ARG A 118 -10.85 -8.11 -14.61
N VAL A 119 -9.64 -7.61 -14.41
CA VAL A 119 -9.43 -6.21 -14.02
C VAL A 119 -9.76 -5.27 -15.16
N GLU A 120 -9.41 -5.65 -16.40
CA GLU A 120 -9.64 -4.84 -17.60
C GLU A 120 -11.14 -4.69 -17.87
N ASP A 121 -11.90 -5.81 -17.84
CA ASP A 121 -13.37 -5.78 -17.95
C ASP A 121 -14.00 -4.85 -16.90
N LEU A 122 -13.46 -4.84 -15.67
CA LEU A 122 -13.98 -4.04 -14.57
C LEU A 122 -13.75 -2.53 -14.79
N ILE A 123 -12.55 -2.13 -15.22
CA ILE A 123 -12.17 -0.71 -15.27
C ILE A 123 -12.38 -0.06 -16.63
N GLU A 124 -12.28 -0.82 -17.73
CA GLU A 124 -12.43 -0.30 -19.08
C GLU A 124 -13.88 -0.46 -19.58
N ASP A 125 -14.44 -1.66 -19.44
CA ASP A 125 -15.79 -1.98 -19.91
C ASP A 125 -16.88 -1.67 -18.85
N GLY A 126 -16.47 -1.47 -17.60
CA GLY A 126 -17.39 -1.20 -16.48
C GLY A 126 -18.21 -2.43 -16.06
N ASP A 127 -17.72 -3.65 -16.33
CA ASP A 127 -18.36 -4.89 -15.88
C ASP A 127 -18.24 -5.05 -14.35
N MET A 128 -19.24 -4.56 -13.63
CA MET A 128 -19.28 -4.66 -12.17
C MET A 128 -19.35 -6.11 -11.67
N THR A 129 -19.68 -7.10 -12.52
CA THR A 129 -19.66 -8.50 -12.13
C THR A 129 -18.25 -9.06 -11.96
N ALA A 130 -17.24 -8.37 -12.50
CA ALA A 130 -15.83 -8.65 -12.27
C ALA A 130 -15.29 -8.05 -10.96
N ASN A 131 -16.07 -7.21 -10.26
CA ASN A 131 -15.67 -6.64 -8.99
C ASN A 131 -15.78 -7.69 -7.87
N VAL A 132 -14.69 -7.91 -7.16
CA VAL A 132 -14.60 -8.93 -6.11
C VAL A 132 -14.09 -8.32 -4.81
N ASP A 133 -14.44 -8.95 -3.70
CA ASP A 133 -13.98 -8.54 -2.38
C ASP A 133 -12.50 -8.83 -2.20
N ILE A 134 -11.80 -7.82 -1.68
CA ILE A 134 -10.39 -7.91 -1.29
C ILE A 134 -10.35 -8.23 0.20
N MET A 135 -9.38 -9.05 0.59
CA MET A 135 -9.15 -9.44 1.98
C MET A 135 -7.81 -8.90 2.47
N PRO A 136 -7.66 -8.71 3.79
CA PRO A 136 -6.37 -8.37 4.39
C PRO A 136 -5.29 -9.37 3.98
N GLY A 137 -4.13 -8.86 3.56
CA GLY A 137 -2.99 -9.67 3.15
C GLY A 137 -2.97 -10.09 1.68
N ASP A 138 -4.03 -9.82 0.91
CA ASP A 138 -4.09 -10.14 -0.52
C ASP A 138 -2.96 -9.50 -1.33
N ILE A 139 -2.59 -10.19 -2.41
CA ILE A 139 -1.66 -9.69 -3.42
C ILE A 139 -2.34 -9.74 -4.77
N LEU A 140 -2.64 -8.59 -5.36
CA LEU A 140 -3.06 -8.48 -6.75
C LEU A 140 -1.81 -8.48 -7.65
N PHE A 141 -1.72 -9.48 -8.52
CA PHE A 141 -0.68 -9.60 -9.54
C PHE A 141 -1.27 -9.37 -10.93
N ILE A 142 -0.72 -8.40 -11.66
CA ILE A 142 -1.13 -8.03 -13.01
C ILE A 142 0.03 -8.31 -13.97
N PRO A 143 -0.06 -9.32 -14.85
CA PRO A 143 1.00 -9.64 -15.79
C PRO A 143 1.09 -8.64 -16.95
N GLU A 144 2.20 -8.68 -17.65
CA GLU A 144 2.38 -8.02 -18.95
C GLU A 144 1.71 -8.84 -20.07
N ALA A 145 1.14 -8.16 -21.06
CA ALA A 145 0.64 -8.77 -22.28
C ALA A 145 1.83 -9.33 -23.08
N TYR A 146 1.84 -10.64 -23.33
CA TYR A 146 2.82 -11.26 -24.23
C TYR A 146 2.25 -11.28 -25.64
N PHE A 147 2.98 -10.69 -26.59
CA PHE A 147 2.71 -10.73 -28.03
C PHE A 147 3.45 -11.87 -28.73
#